data_AF-A0A2E6SFC1-F1
#
_entry.id   AF-A0A2E6SFC1-F1
#
_cell.length_a   1.000
_cell.length_b   1.000
_cell.length_c   1.000
_cell.angle_alpha   90.00
_cell.angle_beta   90.00
_cell.angle_gamma   90.00
#
_symmetry.space_group_name_H-M   'P 1'
#
loop_
_entity.id
_entity.type
_entity.pdbx_description
1 polymer ?
#
loop_
_entity_poly.entity_id
_entity_poly.type
_entity_poly.pdbx_seq_one_letter_code
_entity_poly.pdbx_strand_id
1 'polypeptide(L)'
;MAKHLKRNKTEEDTNFVLSNMTEGVLVVDNQKTILMINKSGLTYLNIMTKNPIGLKIDKAIKDENFQSYINELIESNTAQKKEIRIKKNMDRFFLVNGTILQGRQSGYLVLLSDITKLKQLEKIRQDFVANVSHELKTPITSIVGFLETVQQKGLPKDKRKSFLKKALKNSNRLNSIIDDLLWLSKIESMEDNDSFDLTNQSLNDIIHGAVNDFQ
;
A
#
# COMPACT_ATOMS: atom_id res chain seq x y z
N MET A 1 -49.04 -18.21 -4.89
CA MET A 1 -48.56 -17.33 -3.81
C MET A 1 -47.18 -17.73 -3.25
N ALA A 2 -46.95 -18.97 -2.80
CA ALA A 2 -45.68 -19.37 -2.16
C ALA A 2 -44.39 -19.19 -3.01
N LYS A 3 -44.47 -19.31 -4.34
CA LYS A 3 -43.32 -19.13 -5.25
C LYS A 3 -42.90 -17.66 -5.41
N HIS A 4 -43.82 -16.71 -5.22
CA HIS A 4 -43.54 -15.28 -5.24
C HIS A 4 -42.92 -14.80 -3.91
N LEU A 5 -43.43 -15.30 -2.78
CA LEU A 5 -42.87 -15.00 -1.45
C LEU A 5 -41.41 -15.47 -1.30
N LYS A 6 -41.09 -16.68 -1.78
CA LYS A 6 -39.70 -17.20 -1.75
C LYS A 6 -38.75 -16.40 -2.63
N ARG A 7 -39.22 -15.94 -3.80
CA ARG A 7 -38.38 -15.18 -4.75
C ARG A 7 -38.03 -13.78 -4.22
N ASN A 8 -39.00 -13.09 -3.62
CA ASN A 8 -38.73 -11.79 -3.00
C ASN A 8 -37.77 -11.90 -1.81
N LYS A 9 -37.91 -12.95 -0.98
CA LYS A 9 -37.01 -13.21 0.15
C LYS A 9 -35.54 -13.40 -0.30
N THR A 10 -35.31 -14.21 -1.34
CA THR A 10 -33.95 -14.46 -1.85
C THR A 10 -33.33 -13.24 -2.53
N GLU A 11 -34.12 -12.41 -3.21
CA GLU A 11 -33.65 -11.15 -3.80
C GLU A 11 -33.30 -10.12 -2.70
N GLU A 12 -34.10 -10.05 -1.62
CA GLU A 12 -33.82 -9.24 -0.43
C GLU A 12 -32.52 -9.68 0.27
N ASP A 13 -32.34 -10.98 0.50
CA ASP A 13 -31.15 -11.54 1.14
C ASP A 13 -29.89 -11.28 0.30
N THR A 14 -29.98 -11.43 -1.02
CA THR A 14 -28.86 -11.18 -1.95
C THR A 14 -28.46 -9.71 -1.96
N ASN A 15 -29.44 -8.79 -2.02
CA ASN A 15 -29.20 -7.35 -1.95
C ASN A 15 -28.63 -6.93 -0.60
N PHE A 16 -29.06 -7.55 0.49
CA PHE A 16 -28.51 -7.31 1.82
C PHE A 16 -27.03 -7.70 1.91
N VAL A 17 -26.65 -8.87 1.42
CA VAL A 17 -25.24 -9.30 1.38
C VAL A 17 -24.42 -8.30 0.55
N LEU A 18 -24.84 -8.02 -0.69
CA LEU A 18 -24.10 -7.16 -1.60
C LEU A 18 -23.95 -5.71 -1.10
N SER A 19 -24.92 -5.19 -0.37
CA SER A 19 -24.88 -3.82 0.16
C SER A 19 -23.96 -3.66 1.38
N ASN A 20 -23.65 -4.75 2.07
CA ASN A 20 -22.69 -4.79 3.19
C ASN A 20 -21.28 -5.22 2.78
N MET A 21 -21.08 -5.68 1.54
CA MET A 21 -19.75 -6.00 1.02
C MET A 21 -18.90 -4.74 0.89
N THR A 22 -17.65 -4.83 1.33
CA THR A 22 -16.65 -3.78 1.15
C THR A 22 -16.18 -3.72 -0.30
N GLU A 23 -16.18 -4.85 -1.01
CA GLU A 23 -15.82 -4.93 -2.42
C GLU A 23 -16.89 -4.29 -3.31
N GLY A 24 -16.45 -3.63 -4.37
CA GLY A 24 -17.34 -3.16 -5.42
C GLY A 24 -17.75 -4.32 -6.33
N VAL A 25 -19.04 -4.48 -6.57
CA VAL A 25 -19.58 -5.50 -7.48
C VAL A 25 -20.32 -4.77 -8.59
N LEU A 26 -19.97 -5.08 -9.84
CA LEU A 26 -20.61 -4.58 -11.06
C LEU A 26 -20.94 -5.76 -11.96
N VAL A 27 -22.16 -5.81 -12.48
CA VAL A 27 -22.57 -6.77 -13.51
C VAL A 27 -23.05 -5.99 -14.71
N VAL A 28 -22.54 -6.35 -15.89
CA VAL A 28 -22.94 -5.75 -17.17
C VAL A 28 -23.32 -6.79 -18.21
N ASP A 29 -24.22 -6.43 -19.10
CA ASP A 29 -24.56 -7.26 -20.25
C ASP A 29 -23.51 -7.13 -21.39
N ASN A 30 -23.71 -7.90 -22.45
CA ASN A 30 -22.87 -7.89 -23.65
C ASN A 30 -22.89 -6.53 -24.40
N GLN A 31 -23.84 -5.65 -24.11
CA GLN A 31 -23.98 -4.32 -24.71
C GLN A 31 -23.37 -3.21 -23.83
N LYS A 32 -22.61 -3.58 -22.78
CA LYS A 32 -22.00 -2.68 -21.77
C LYS A 32 -23.03 -1.96 -20.91
N THR A 33 -24.23 -2.49 -20.78
CA THR A 33 -25.30 -1.94 -19.95
C THR A 33 -25.18 -2.47 -18.54
N ILE A 34 -25.28 -1.59 -17.54
CA ILE A 34 -25.23 -1.95 -16.13
C ILE A 34 -26.51 -2.72 -15.77
N LEU A 35 -26.35 -3.98 -15.39
CA LEU A 35 -27.42 -4.82 -14.87
C LEU A 35 -27.52 -4.71 -13.34
N MET A 36 -26.38 -4.62 -12.67
CA MET A 36 -26.31 -4.53 -11.21
C MET A 36 -25.06 -3.78 -10.77
N ILE A 37 -25.16 -3.00 -9.70
CA ILE A 37 -24.00 -2.44 -9.01
C ILE A 37 -24.32 -2.25 -7.53
N ASN A 38 -23.40 -2.66 -6.65
CA ASN A 38 -23.58 -2.49 -5.21
C ASN A 38 -23.11 -1.10 -4.73
N LYS A 39 -23.39 -0.79 -3.45
CA LYS A 39 -23.05 0.49 -2.81
C LYS A 39 -21.56 0.84 -2.89
N SER A 40 -20.70 -0.15 -2.66
CA SER A 40 -19.24 0.03 -2.72
C SER A 40 -18.79 0.32 -4.16
N GLY A 41 -19.33 -0.38 -5.15
CA GLY A 41 -19.08 -0.13 -6.57
C GLY A 41 -19.47 1.29 -7.00
N LEU A 42 -20.64 1.79 -6.55
CA LEU A 42 -21.07 3.18 -6.80
C LEU A 42 -20.06 4.19 -6.25
N THR A 43 -19.59 3.94 -5.02
CA THR A 43 -18.64 4.81 -4.32
C THR A 43 -17.29 4.83 -5.01
N TYR A 44 -16.76 3.64 -5.37
CA TYR A 44 -15.46 3.47 -6.00
C TYR A 44 -15.40 4.00 -7.42
N LEU A 45 -16.45 3.75 -8.21
CA LEU A 45 -16.55 4.17 -9.62
C LEU A 45 -17.11 5.59 -9.79
N ASN A 46 -17.37 6.29 -8.68
CA ASN A 46 -17.86 7.66 -8.65
C ASN A 46 -19.12 7.89 -9.51
N ILE A 47 -20.08 6.97 -9.42
CA ILE A 47 -21.30 7.06 -10.21
C ILE A 47 -22.26 8.04 -9.52
N MET A 48 -22.55 9.16 -10.18
CA MET A 48 -23.35 10.26 -9.61
C MET A 48 -24.86 10.06 -9.76
N THR A 49 -25.31 9.15 -10.62
CA THR A 49 -26.75 8.90 -10.83
C THR A 49 -27.35 8.06 -9.71
N LYS A 50 -28.58 8.41 -9.30
CA LYS A 50 -29.37 7.59 -8.35
C LYS A 50 -29.92 6.31 -8.97
N ASN A 51 -29.98 6.24 -10.31
CA ASN A 51 -30.44 5.05 -11.03
C ASN A 51 -29.43 4.67 -12.13
N PRO A 52 -28.40 3.89 -11.78
CA PRO A 52 -27.34 3.48 -12.71
C PRO A 52 -27.74 2.29 -13.59
N ILE A 53 -28.76 1.52 -13.18
CA ILE A 53 -29.20 0.31 -13.88
C ILE A 53 -29.79 0.70 -15.23
N GLY A 54 -29.43 -0.03 -16.29
CA GLY A 54 -29.86 0.26 -17.67
C GLY A 54 -29.01 1.31 -18.39
N LEU A 55 -28.05 1.95 -17.72
CA LEU A 55 -27.11 2.87 -18.38
C LEU A 55 -25.92 2.12 -18.96
N LYS A 56 -25.37 2.64 -20.06
CA LYS A 56 -24.08 2.17 -20.57
C LYS A 56 -22.94 2.62 -19.66
N ILE A 57 -21.94 1.74 -19.46
CA ILE A 57 -20.73 2.01 -18.68
C ILE A 57 -20.11 3.36 -19.07
N ASP A 58 -19.91 3.60 -20.36
CA ASP A 58 -19.22 4.81 -20.88
C ASP A 58 -19.92 6.12 -20.50
N LYS A 59 -21.24 6.04 -20.24
CA LYS A 59 -22.03 7.18 -19.76
C LYS A 59 -21.95 7.33 -18.24
N ALA A 60 -22.01 6.22 -17.51
CA ALA A 60 -22.10 6.20 -16.05
C ALA A 60 -20.75 6.36 -15.34
N ILE A 61 -19.67 5.84 -15.92
CA ILE A 61 -18.33 5.76 -15.32
C ILE A 61 -17.35 6.47 -16.25
N LYS A 62 -16.62 7.45 -15.73
CA LYS A 62 -15.72 8.31 -16.52
C LYS A 62 -14.24 7.98 -16.39
N ASP A 63 -13.87 7.11 -15.45
CA ASP A 63 -12.47 6.73 -15.25
C ASP A 63 -11.93 5.95 -16.46
N GLU A 64 -10.92 6.49 -17.12
CA GLU A 64 -10.36 5.94 -18.36
C GLU A 64 -9.71 4.56 -18.16
N ASN A 65 -9.05 4.35 -17.00
CA ASN A 65 -8.42 3.07 -16.70
C ASN A 65 -9.46 1.97 -16.55
N PHE A 66 -10.58 2.27 -15.87
CA PHE A 66 -11.69 1.33 -15.74
C PHE A 66 -12.37 1.06 -17.09
N GLN A 67 -12.60 2.07 -17.93
CA GLN A 67 -13.17 1.89 -19.26
C GLN A 67 -12.27 1.01 -20.15
N SER A 68 -10.96 1.27 -20.16
CA SER A 68 -9.98 0.46 -20.88
C SER A 68 -10.03 -1.01 -20.42
N TYR A 69 -10.06 -1.25 -19.11
CA TYR A 69 -10.17 -2.59 -18.56
C TYR A 69 -11.45 -3.32 -18.99
N ILE A 70 -12.61 -2.64 -18.96
CA ILE A 70 -13.88 -3.22 -19.40
C ILE A 70 -13.83 -3.57 -20.89
N ASN A 71 -13.25 -2.71 -21.73
CA ASN A 71 -13.09 -2.99 -23.15
C ASN A 71 -12.23 -4.23 -23.38
N GLU A 72 -11.08 -4.32 -22.72
CA GLU A 72 -10.18 -5.48 -22.77
C GLU A 72 -10.88 -6.77 -22.32
N LEU A 73 -11.66 -6.73 -21.23
CA LEU A 73 -12.42 -7.87 -20.72
C LEU A 73 -13.45 -8.38 -21.74
N ILE A 74 -14.14 -7.47 -22.40
CA ILE A 74 -15.19 -7.79 -23.37
C ILE A 74 -14.58 -8.30 -24.68
N GLU A 75 -13.54 -7.64 -25.19
CA GLU A 75 -12.86 -8.00 -26.43
C GLU A 75 -12.13 -9.33 -26.33
N SER A 76 -11.43 -9.56 -25.22
CA SER A 76 -10.72 -10.82 -24.98
C SER A 76 -11.67 -11.98 -24.66
N ASN A 77 -12.85 -11.68 -24.12
CA ASN A 77 -13.84 -12.65 -23.66
C ASN A 77 -13.22 -13.79 -22.83
N THR A 78 -12.35 -13.42 -21.89
CA THR A 78 -11.67 -14.30 -20.93
C THR A 78 -11.63 -13.62 -19.56
N ALA A 79 -11.43 -14.40 -18.49
CA ALA A 79 -11.29 -13.79 -17.17
C ALA A 79 -10.02 -12.92 -17.09
N GLN A 80 -10.15 -11.70 -16.58
CA GLN A 80 -9.07 -10.70 -16.52
C GLN A 80 -8.88 -10.18 -15.11
N LYS A 81 -7.63 -9.98 -14.69
CA LYS A 81 -7.26 -9.41 -13.40
C LYS A 81 -6.25 -8.28 -13.62
N LYS A 82 -6.57 -7.07 -13.15
CA LYS A 82 -5.73 -5.89 -13.36
C LYS A 82 -5.76 -4.98 -12.13
N GLU A 83 -4.61 -4.41 -11.79
CA GLU A 83 -4.57 -3.30 -10.83
C GLU A 83 -4.91 -1.99 -11.55
N ILE A 84 -5.85 -1.24 -11.01
CA ILE A 84 -6.32 0.02 -11.58
C ILE A 84 -6.24 1.11 -10.52
N ARG A 85 -5.73 2.28 -10.92
CA ARG A 85 -5.77 3.49 -10.10
C ARG A 85 -6.93 4.37 -10.55
N ILE A 86 -7.84 4.68 -9.63
CA ILE A 86 -8.97 5.58 -9.87
C ILE A 86 -8.72 6.88 -9.12
N LYS A 87 -8.71 8.01 -9.83
CA LYS A 87 -8.43 9.35 -9.28
C LYS A 87 -9.73 10.10 -9.00
N LYS A 88 -9.93 10.51 -7.74
CA LYS A 88 -11.08 11.37 -7.35
C LYS A 88 -10.65 12.47 -6.37
N ASN A 89 -10.45 12.11 -5.10
CA ASN A 89 -10.02 13.04 -4.02
C ASN A 89 -8.75 12.55 -3.31
N MET A 90 -8.56 11.24 -3.27
CA MET A 90 -7.33 10.55 -2.91
C MET A 90 -7.12 9.46 -3.95
N ASP A 91 -5.87 9.15 -4.25
CA ASP A 91 -5.56 8.02 -5.12
C ASP A 91 -6.01 6.73 -4.45
N ARG A 92 -6.94 6.03 -5.10
CA ARG A 92 -7.32 4.68 -4.71
C ARG A 92 -6.82 3.68 -5.73
N PHE A 93 -6.35 2.56 -5.21
CA PHE A 93 -5.88 1.44 -6.00
C PHE A 93 -6.86 0.28 -5.82
N PHE A 94 -7.31 -0.28 -6.92
CA PHE A 94 -8.22 -1.41 -6.94
C PHE A 94 -7.59 -2.58 -7.66
N LEU A 95 -7.74 -3.77 -7.10
CA LEU A 95 -7.57 -5.01 -7.83
C LEU A 95 -8.91 -5.35 -8.46
N VAL A 96 -8.98 -5.25 -9.79
CA VAL A 96 -10.21 -5.49 -10.55
C VAL A 96 -10.15 -6.87 -11.18
N ASN A 97 -11.10 -7.71 -10.80
CA ASN A 97 -11.26 -9.07 -11.33
C ASN A 97 -12.55 -9.15 -12.15
N GLY A 98 -12.45 -9.64 -13.37
CA GLY A 98 -13.51 -9.66 -14.35
C GLY A 98 -13.66 -11.08 -14.84
N THR A 99 -14.88 -11.58 -14.84
CA THR A 99 -15.21 -12.92 -15.31
C THR A 99 -16.46 -12.89 -16.15
N ILE A 100 -16.61 -13.89 -16.99
CA ILE A 100 -17.76 -14.05 -17.87
C ILE A 100 -18.85 -14.76 -17.07
N LEU A 101 -20.04 -14.19 -17.07
CA LEU A 101 -21.23 -14.86 -16.58
C LEU A 101 -21.85 -15.63 -17.75
N GLN A 102 -21.84 -16.96 -17.67
CA GLN A 102 -22.54 -17.84 -18.60
C GLN A 102 -23.81 -18.37 -17.92
N GLY A 103 -24.98 -18.15 -18.52
CA GLY A 103 -26.27 -18.51 -17.90
C GLY A 103 -27.48 -17.93 -18.64
N ARG A 104 -28.56 -17.63 -17.91
CA ARG A 104 -29.82 -17.08 -18.48
C ARG A 104 -29.64 -15.72 -19.17
N GLN A 105 -28.63 -14.97 -18.78
CA GLN A 105 -28.23 -13.72 -19.43
C GLN A 105 -26.71 -13.69 -19.43
N SER A 106 -26.12 -13.77 -20.63
CA SER A 106 -24.67 -13.65 -20.79
C SER A 106 -24.22 -12.22 -20.51
N GLY A 107 -23.09 -12.08 -19.84
CA GLY A 107 -22.52 -10.80 -19.47
C GLY A 107 -21.22 -10.95 -18.71
N TYR A 108 -20.86 -9.92 -17.95
CA TYR A 108 -19.59 -9.83 -17.25
C TYR A 108 -19.81 -9.43 -15.80
N LEU A 109 -19.18 -10.16 -14.88
CA LEU A 109 -19.10 -9.82 -13.46
C LEU A 109 -17.72 -9.19 -13.21
N VAL A 110 -17.73 -8.02 -12.60
CA VAL A 110 -16.53 -7.25 -12.25
C VAL A 110 -16.54 -7.00 -10.75
N LEU A 111 -15.48 -7.44 -10.08
CA LEU A 111 -15.21 -7.24 -8.67
C LEU A 111 -14.08 -6.23 -8.50
N LEU A 112 -14.29 -5.21 -7.69
CA LEU A 112 -13.31 -4.19 -7.31
C LEU A 112 -12.92 -4.37 -5.84
N SER A 113 -11.72 -4.87 -5.59
CA SER A 113 -11.16 -4.96 -4.24
C SER A 113 -10.28 -3.73 -3.98
N ASP A 114 -10.59 -2.93 -2.96
CA ASP A 114 -9.77 -1.78 -2.58
C ASP A 114 -8.46 -2.26 -1.95
N ILE A 115 -7.35 -2.07 -2.67
CA ILE A 115 -6.00 -2.43 -2.24
C ILE A 115 -5.17 -1.18 -1.87
N THR A 116 -5.83 -0.03 -1.65
CA THR A 116 -5.15 1.24 -1.40
C THR A 116 -4.23 1.16 -0.18
N LYS A 117 -4.70 0.56 0.93
CA LYS A 117 -3.88 0.41 2.13
C LYS A 117 -2.66 -0.50 1.90
N LEU A 118 -2.84 -1.57 1.14
CA LEU A 118 -1.74 -2.46 0.75
C LEU A 118 -0.70 -1.70 -0.07
N LYS A 119 -1.11 -0.92 -1.08
CA LYS A 119 -0.21 -0.08 -1.88
C LYS A 119 0.51 0.99 -1.06
N GLN A 120 -0.17 1.59 -0.07
CA GLN A 120 0.46 2.53 0.85
C GLN A 120 1.56 1.85 1.69
N LEU A 121 1.29 0.66 2.22
CA LEU A 121 2.29 -0.10 2.98
C LEU A 121 3.46 -0.54 2.08
N GLU A 122 3.20 -1.00 0.86
CA GLU A 122 4.23 -1.31 -0.13
C GLU A 122 5.11 -0.09 -0.41
N LYS A 123 4.50 1.10 -0.57
CA LYS A 123 5.23 2.34 -0.80
C LYS A 123 6.08 2.76 0.40
N ILE A 124 5.53 2.71 1.61
CA ILE A 124 6.27 2.99 2.85
C ILE A 124 7.48 2.06 2.96
N ARG A 125 7.28 0.76 2.72
CA ARG A 125 8.36 -0.24 2.74
C ARG A 125 9.44 0.06 1.69
N GLN A 126 9.06 0.40 0.47
CA GLN A 126 10.00 0.76 -0.59
C GLN A 126 10.80 2.02 -0.23
N ASP A 127 10.14 3.04 0.28
CA ASP A 127 10.78 4.30 0.68
C ASP A 127 11.73 4.08 1.87
N PHE A 128 11.34 3.24 2.83
CA PHE A 128 12.21 2.83 3.92
C PHE A 128 13.48 2.14 3.42
N VAL A 129 13.35 1.12 2.56
CA VAL A 129 14.51 0.40 2.00
C VAL A 129 15.43 1.34 1.22
N ALA A 130 14.86 2.25 0.42
CA ALA A 130 15.63 3.24 -0.31
C ALA A 130 16.38 4.18 0.63
N ASN A 131 15.70 4.75 1.62
CA ASN A 131 16.29 5.68 2.59
C ASN A 131 17.42 5.03 3.39
N VAL A 132 17.21 3.82 3.91
CA VAL A 132 18.24 3.06 4.62
C VAL A 132 19.44 2.80 3.72
N SER A 133 19.21 2.37 2.48
CA SER A 133 20.29 2.12 1.52
C SER A 133 21.13 3.38 1.26
N HIS A 134 20.49 4.55 1.17
CA HIS A 134 21.17 5.83 1.01
C HIS A 134 21.97 6.25 2.25
N GLU A 135 21.37 6.14 3.44
CA GLU A 135 22.02 6.48 4.72
C GLU A 135 23.20 5.56 5.06
N LEU A 136 23.19 4.30 4.60
CA LEU A 136 24.33 3.38 4.72
C LEU A 136 25.41 3.66 3.66
N LYS A 137 25.03 3.97 2.41
CA LYS A 137 25.99 4.14 1.31
C LYS A 137 26.92 5.33 1.51
N THR A 138 26.41 6.48 1.93
CA THR A 138 27.20 7.72 2.14
C THR A 138 28.39 7.55 3.10
N PRO A 139 28.21 7.02 4.33
CA PRO A 139 29.33 6.79 5.25
C PRO A 139 30.28 5.72 4.72
N ILE A 140 29.80 4.65 4.07
CA ILE A 140 30.65 3.62 3.45
C ILE A 140 31.56 4.25 2.38
N THR A 141 31.00 5.02 1.44
CA THR A 141 31.79 5.71 0.41
C THR A 141 32.82 6.66 1.02
N SER A 142 32.46 7.37 2.09
CA SER A 142 33.38 8.27 2.80
C SER A 142 34.52 7.51 3.47
N ILE A 143 34.23 6.37 4.13
CA ILE A 143 35.23 5.51 4.76
C ILE A 143 36.22 5.03 3.72
N VAL A 144 35.73 4.48 2.59
CA VAL A 144 36.57 3.99 1.50
C VAL A 144 37.48 5.10 0.98
N GLY A 145 36.94 6.28 0.67
CA GLY A 145 37.74 7.42 0.18
C GLY A 145 38.81 7.90 1.17
N PHE A 146 38.53 7.88 2.47
CA PHE A 146 39.53 8.21 3.49
C PHE A 146 40.62 7.14 3.58
N LEU A 147 40.26 5.86 3.50
CA LEU A 147 41.22 4.75 3.52
C LEU A 147 42.10 4.75 2.27
N GLU A 148 41.53 4.99 1.09
CA GLU A 148 42.27 5.18 -0.17
C GLU A 148 43.26 6.34 -0.06
N THR A 149 42.84 7.47 0.52
CA THR A 149 43.73 8.63 0.75
C THR A 149 44.88 8.28 1.70
N VAL A 150 44.60 7.51 2.76
CA VAL A 150 45.62 7.04 3.71
C VAL A 150 46.67 6.14 3.05
N GLN A 151 46.29 5.36 2.04
CA GLN A 151 47.20 4.47 1.31
C GLN A 151 48.17 5.23 0.38
N GLN A 152 47.90 6.50 0.06
CA GLN A 152 48.78 7.30 -0.80
C GLN A 152 50.16 7.54 -0.16
N LYS A 153 51.21 7.46 -1.00
CA LYS A 153 52.60 7.75 -0.59
C LYS A 153 52.77 9.26 -0.37
N GLY A 154 53.65 9.63 0.58
CA GLY A 154 53.96 11.04 0.86
C GLY A 154 52.94 11.79 1.72
N LEU A 155 51.87 11.13 2.19
CA LEU A 155 50.90 11.76 3.08
C LEU A 155 51.51 12.02 4.48
N PRO A 156 51.51 13.27 4.97
CA PRO A 156 52.00 13.62 6.31
C PRO A 156 51.29 12.83 7.42
N LYS A 157 52.02 12.50 8.49
CA LYS A 157 51.50 11.71 9.62
C LYS A 157 50.23 12.32 10.25
N ASP A 158 50.18 13.65 10.40
CA ASP A 158 49.03 14.34 11.00
C ASP A 158 47.78 14.24 10.11
N LYS A 159 47.94 14.38 8.79
CA LYS A 159 46.85 14.21 7.82
C LYS A 159 46.37 12.76 7.80
N ARG A 160 47.29 11.78 7.83
CA ARG A 160 46.98 10.35 7.93
C ARG A 160 46.12 10.05 9.17
N LYS A 161 46.53 10.56 10.33
CA LYS A 161 45.77 10.42 11.59
C LYS A 161 44.38 11.06 11.50
N SER A 162 44.27 12.23 10.89
CA SER A 162 42.99 12.92 10.65
C SER A 162 42.05 12.08 9.77
N PHE A 163 42.51 11.53 8.65
CA PHE A 163 41.70 10.68 7.77
C PHE A 163 41.27 9.38 8.45
N LEU A 164 42.16 8.71 9.19
CA LEU A 164 41.79 7.53 9.98
C LEU A 164 40.72 7.85 11.04
N LYS A 165 40.83 9.01 11.72
CA LYS A 165 39.81 9.46 12.67
C LYS A 165 38.46 9.71 11.99
N LYS A 166 38.46 10.28 10.77
CA LYS A 166 37.23 10.49 9.99
C LYS A 166 36.61 9.17 9.53
N ALA A 167 37.42 8.19 9.11
CA ALA A 167 36.96 6.85 8.77
C ALA A 167 36.33 6.16 9.99
N LEU A 168 37.00 6.18 11.14
CA LEU A 168 36.47 5.61 12.39
C LEU A 168 35.14 6.27 12.81
N LYS A 169 35.04 7.60 12.70
CA LYS A 169 33.79 8.32 13.00
C LYS A 169 32.62 7.87 12.12
N ASN A 170 32.86 7.67 10.81
CA ASN A 170 31.82 7.19 9.90
C ASN A 170 31.48 5.71 10.15
N SER A 171 32.45 4.89 10.55
CA SER A 171 32.21 3.51 10.95
C SER A 171 31.30 3.44 12.18
N ASN A 172 31.54 4.30 13.19
CA ASN A 172 30.69 4.36 14.38
C ASN A 172 29.28 4.85 14.02
N ARG A 173 29.15 5.85 13.15
CA ARG A 173 27.83 6.30 12.64
C ARG A 173 27.09 5.16 11.93
N LEU A 174 27.78 4.35 11.13
CA LEU A 174 27.18 3.21 10.44
C LEU A 174 26.64 2.19 11.44
N ASN A 175 27.41 1.89 12.51
CA ASN A 175 26.95 1.00 13.58
C ASN A 175 25.69 1.55 14.26
N SER A 176 25.65 2.85 14.61
CA SER A 176 24.45 3.44 15.21
C SER A 176 23.21 3.32 14.31
N ILE A 177 23.36 3.52 12.99
CA ILE A 177 22.25 3.33 12.05
C ILE A 177 21.79 1.87 12.03
N ILE A 178 22.72 0.91 12.07
CA ILE A 178 22.38 -0.52 12.12
C ILE A 178 21.66 -0.86 13.43
N ASP A 179 22.14 -0.34 14.56
CA ASP A 179 21.52 -0.55 15.87
C ASP A 179 20.09 0.01 15.91
N ASP A 180 19.87 1.21 15.35
CA ASP A 180 18.54 1.81 15.24
C ASP A 180 17.59 0.95 14.39
N LEU A 181 18.09 0.35 13.30
CA LEU A 181 17.30 -0.54 12.44
C LEU A 181 16.94 -1.87 13.13
N LEU A 182 17.88 -2.43 13.90
CA LEU A 182 17.62 -3.63 14.69
C LEU A 182 16.59 -3.35 15.79
N TRP A 183 16.66 -2.19 16.43
CA TRP A 183 15.66 -1.74 17.38
C TRP A 183 14.28 -1.57 16.76
N LEU A 184 14.20 -0.92 15.60
CA LEU A 184 12.93 -0.75 14.88
C LEU A 184 12.32 -2.10 14.49
N SER A 185 13.13 -3.03 13.96
CA SER A 185 12.70 -4.39 13.62
C SER A 185 12.15 -5.13 14.85
N LYS A 186 12.81 -4.98 16.00
CA LYS A 186 12.35 -5.57 17.26
C LYS A 186 10.98 -5.02 17.67
N ILE A 187 10.78 -3.69 17.59
CA ILE A 187 9.51 -3.04 17.90
C ILE A 187 8.39 -3.50 16.94
N GLU A 188 8.67 -3.65 15.65
CA GLU A 188 7.68 -4.15 14.68
C GLU A 188 7.32 -5.63 14.89
N SER A 189 8.24 -6.43 15.44
CA SER A 189 8.01 -7.85 15.75
C SER A 189 7.31 -8.11 17.08
N MET A 190 7.20 -7.09 17.94
CA MET A 190 6.46 -7.17 19.19
C MET A 190 4.97 -7.29 18.88
N GLU A 191 4.35 -8.41 19.25
CA GLU A 191 2.89 -8.53 19.24
C GLU A 191 2.29 -7.66 20.36
N ASP A 192 1.01 -7.30 20.29
CA ASP A 192 0.31 -6.45 21.29
C ASP A 192 0.41 -6.94 22.75
N ASN A 193 0.95 -8.14 22.99
CA ASN A 193 1.18 -8.73 24.32
C ASN A 193 2.63 -8.61 24.85
N ASP A 194 3.58 -8.07 24.07
CA ASP A 194 4.89 -7.68 24.60
C ASP A 194 4.71 -6.41 25.43
N SER A 195 4.33 -6.59 26.69
CA SER A 195 4.11 -5.50 27.62
C SER A 195 5.42 -4.74 27.84
N PHE A 196 5.47 -3.47 27.42
CA PHE A 196 6.45 -2.53 27.96
C PHE A 196 6.38 -2.58 29.49
N ASP A 197 7.50 -2.86 30.15
CA ASP A 197 7.58 -2.81 31.61
C ASP A 197 7.59 -1.33 32.04
N LEU A 198 6.39 -0.79 32.19
CA LEU A 198 6.19 0.60 32.59
C LEU A 198 6.44 0.71 34.10
N THR A 199 7.60 1.26 34.44
CA THR A 199 7.95 1.56 35.83
C THR A 199 7.76 3.05 36.13
N ASN A 200 7.25 3.36 37.32
CA ASN A 200 7.12 4.74 37.76
C ASN A 200 8.52 5.25 38.18
N GLN A 201 9.01 6.28 37.48
CA GLN A 201 10.38 6.79 37.60
C GLN A 201 10.36 8.32 37.72
N SER A 202 11.30 8.88 38.48
CA SER A 202 11.47 10.34 38.57
C SER A 202 12.03 10.86 37.25
N LEU A 203 11.29 11.74 36.58
CA LEU A 203 11.75 12.39 35.35
C LEU A 203 13.06 13.15 35.58
N ASN A 204 13.25 13.72 36.77
CA ASN A 204 14.45 14.48 37.11
C ASN A 204 15.69 13.58 37.15
N ASP A 205 15.56 12.36 37.66
CA ASP A 205 16.68 11.41 37.75
C ASP A 205 17.08 10.89 36.36
N ILE A 206 16.11 10.69 35.48
CA ILE A 206 16.35 10.34 34.06
C ILE A 206 17.11 11.47 33.35
N ILE A 207 16.67 12.72 33.52
CA ILE A 207 17.32 13.89 32.90
C ILE A 207 18.75 14.05 33.42
N HIS A 208 18.96 13.94 34.73
CA HIS A 208 20.30 14.03 35.31
C HIS A 208 21.22 12.89 34.86
N GLY A 209 20.71 11.65 34.77
CA GLY A 209 21.44 10.51 34.23
C GLY A 209 21.86 10.76 32.77
N ALA A 210 20.93 11.19 31.92
CA ALA A 210 21.22 11.47 30.51
C ALA A 210 22.26 12.58 30.33
N VAL A 211 22.21 13.66 31.13
CA VAL A 211 23.20 14.75 31.05
C VAL A 211 24.61 14.27 31.43
N ASN A 212 24.73 13.35 32.39
CA ASN A 212 26.02 12.80 32.81
C ASN A 212 26.63 11.86 31.76
N ASP A 213 25.82 11.11 31.01
CA ASP A 213 26.30 10.20 29.95
C ASP A 213 26.86 10.93 28.72
N PHE A 214 26.57 12.22 28.56
CA PHE A 214 27.07 13.06 27.46
C PHE A 214 28.37 13.84 27.78
N GLN A 215 28.86 13.82 29.02
CA GLN A 215 30.09 14.49 29.46
C GLN A 215 31.31 13.56 29.44
#